data_AF-A0A182S5K3-F1
#
_entry.id   AF-A0A182S5K3-F1
#
_cell.length_a   1.000
_cell.length_b   1.000
_cell.length_c   1.000
_cell.angle_alpha   90.00
_cell.angle_beta   90.00
_cell.angle_gamma   90.00
#
_symmetry.space_group_name_H-M   'P 1'
#
loop_
_entity.id
_entity.type
_entity.pdbx_description
1 polymer ?
#
loop_
_entity_poly.entity_id
_entity_poly.type
_entity_poly.pdbx_seq_one_letter_code
_entity_poly.pdbx_strand_id
1 'polypeptide(L)'
;MKRLSEYKPKRIAARPGAHKLRCLFRVTFVPVSAAALAQKDLNALDYLFLQCCNDVTQERFAPELQPEVALRLAALHMHQHALANNISPTKLTVKTVEREFGLDRFVPASLIEGMKRKELRRLLGHFLKLNSQMTGSTTKTLTQLQAKIHYLDIISGLPSYGAKCFSTNQRDGVERVLLVSPRFGLSQIAGVRNTVVSSGRINFPALNLIMNAKIFPKALT
;
A
#
# COMPACT_ATOMS: atom_id res chain seq x y z
N MET A 1 4.61 20.19 -8.65
CA MET A 1 3.44 19.59 -7.97
C MET A 1 2.39 20.70 -7.85
N LYS A 2 1.35 20.72 -8.71
CA LYS A 2 0.30 21.74 -8.60
C LYS A 2 -0.39 21.54 -7.24
N ARG A 3 -0.41 22.59 -6.40
CA ARG A 3 -1.01 22.53 -5.06
C ARG A 3 -2.48 22.13 -5.20
N LEU A 4 -2.91 21.15 -4.41
CA LEU A 4 -4.32 20.76 -4.27
C LEU A 4 -5.25 21.87 -3.76
N SER A 5 -4.72 23.07 -3.48
CA SER A 5 -5.47 24.22 -2.98
C SER A 5 -6.50 24.79 -3.97
N GLU A 6 -6.50 24.38 -5.24
CA GLU A 6 -7.43 24.93 -6.25
C GLU A 6 -8.66 24.06 -6.57
N TYR A 7 -8.75 22.82 -6.05
CA TYR A 7 -9.96 22.01 -6.23
C TYR A 7 -10.95 22.21 -5.07
N LYS A 8 -11.82 23.22 -5.23
CA LYS A 8 -12.88 23.71 -4.32
C LYS A 8 -13.56 22.61 -3.48
N PRO A 9 -13.14 22.41 -2.21
CA PRO A 9 -13.81 21.48 -1.27
C PRO A 9 -15.29 21.84 -1.06
N LYS A 10 -15.64 23.14 -1.19
CA LYS A 10 -17.01 23.67 -1.04
C LYS A 10 -18.04 22.99 -1.95
N ARG A 11 -17.66 22.61 -3.18
CA ARG A 11 -18.61 21.97 -4.12
C ARG A 11 -18.90 20.51 -3.78
N ILE A 12 -17.93 19.81 -3.20
CA ILE A 12 -18.08 18.41 -2.77
C ILE A 12 -18.87 18.37 -1.46
N ALA A 13 -18.56 19.30 -0.53
CA ALA A 13 -19.27 19.44 0.74
C ALA A 13 -20.76 19.81 0.59
N ALA A 14 -21.13 20.46 -0.52
CA ALA A 14 -22.52 20.83 -0.82
C ALA A 14 -23.37 19.68 -1.43
N ARG A 15 -22.79 18.51 -1.73
CA ARG A 15 -23.57 17.39 -2.28
C ARG A 15 -24.48 16.78 -1.20
N PRO A 16 -25.72 16.38 -1.54
CA PRO A 16 -26.56 15.61 -0.62
C PRO A 16 -25.81 14.37 -0.10
N GLY A 17 -25.84 14.16 1.22
CA GLY A 17 -25.13 13.05 1.87
C GLY A 17 -23.62 13.27 2.10
N ALA A 18 -23.04 14.41 1.69
CA ALA A 18 -21.61 14.68 1.90
C ALA A 18 -21.19 14.68 3.37
N HIS A 19 -22.10 15.01 4.30
CA HIS A 19 -21.87 14.90 5.75
C HIS A 19 -21.61 13.47 6.24
N LYS A 20 -21.95 12.45 5.43
CA LYS A 20 -21.65 11.03 5.70
C LYS A 20 -20.34 10.56 5.06
N LEU A 21 -19.63 11.43 4.34
CA LEU A 21 -18.41 11.11 3.62
C LEU A 21 -17.19 11.74 4.31
N ARG A 22 -16.05 11.05 4.23
CA ARG A 22 -14.75 11.58 4.69
C ARG A 22 -13.85 11.86 3.49
N CYS A 23 -13.33 13.08 3.41
CA CYS A 23 -12.28 13.40 2.45
C CYS A 23 -10.95 12.83 2.95
N LEU A 24 -10.30 12.01 2.13
CA LEU A 24 -9.02 11.41 2.42
C LEU A 24 -7.99 11.90 1.42
N PHE A 25 -6.96 12.60 1.90
CA PHE A 25 -5.75 12.77 1.11
C PHE A 25 -5.02 11.43 1.08
N ARG A 26 -4.69 10.93 -0.12
CA ARG A 26 -4.06 9.61 -0.31
C ARG A 26 -3.23 9.58 -1.58
N VAL A 27 -2.12 8.86 -1.54
CA VAL A 27 -1.40 8.46 -2.76
C VAL A 27 -2.26 7.47 -3.51
N THR A 28 -2.72 7.87 -4.69
CA THR A 28 -3.55 7.05 -5.59
C THR A 28 -2.74 6.52 -6.76
N PHE A 29 -1.79 7.32 -7.25
CA PHE A 29 -0.82 6.92 -8.27
C PHE A 29 0.47 6.55 -7.57
N VAL A 30 0.62 5.26 -7.26
CA VAL A 30 1.79 4.74 -6.56
C VAL A 30 3.02 4.75 -7.48
N PRO A 31 4.22 5.00 -6.94
CA PRO A 31 5.45 4.97 -7.73
C PRO A 31 5.74 3.53 -8.19
N VAL A 32 6.45 3.42 -9.31
CA VAL A 32 6.95 2.13 -9.81
C VAL A 32 8.04 1.57 -8.89
N SER A 33 8.82 2.44 -8.24
CA SER A 33 9.91 2.07 -7.34
C SER A 33 9.90 2.93 -6.10
N ALA A 34 9.94 2.30 -4.92
CA ALA A 34 10.08 3.00 -3.65
C ALA A 34 11.45 3.70 -3.55
N ALA A 35 12.52 3.06 -4.03
CA ALA A 35 13.86 3.66 -4.06
C ALA A 35 13.91 4.92 -4.94
N ALA A 36 13.29 4.89 -6.12
CA ALA A 36 13.22 6.07 -6.99
C ALA A 36 12.39 7.20 -6.36
N LEU A 37 11.31 6.87 -5.63
CA LEU A 37 10.56 7.85 -4.85
C LEU A 37 11.42 8.45 -3.74
N ALA A 38 12.17 7.62 -3.00
CA ALA A 38 13.03 8.06 -1.92
C ALA A 38 14.12 9.04 -2.39
N GLN A 39 14.71 8.80 -3.57
CA GLN A 39 15.69 9.70 -4.18
C GLN A 39 15.10 11.07 -4.55
N LYS A 40 13.81 11.11 -4.88
CA LYS A 40 13.12 12.31 -5.36
C LYS A 40 12.47 13.11 -4.23
N ASP A 41 11.80 12.43 -3.30
CA ASP A 41 10.99 13.04 -2.25
C ASP A 41 10.80 12.05 -1.07
N LEU A 42 11.58 12.27 0.00
CA LEU A 42 11.48 11.48 1.24
C LEU A 42 10.16 11.70 1.99
N ASN A 43 9.54 12.88 1.89
CA ASN A 43 8.26 13.14 2.55
C ASN A 43 7.13 12.35 1.89
N ALA A 44 7.15 12.28 0.55
CA ALA A 44 6.20 11.47 -0.19
C ALA A 44 6.39 9.97 0.10
N LEU A 45 7.64 9.51 0.24
CA LEU A 45 7.94 8.13 0.65
C LEU A 45 7.36 7.82 2.04
N ASP A 46 7.59 8.70 3.01
CA ASP A 46 7.11 8.54 4.38
C ASP A 46 5.58 8.52 4.44
N TYR A 47 4.94 9.39 3.66
CA TYR A 47 3.49 9.41 3.54
C TYR A 47 2.94 8.12 2.94
N LEU A 48 3.55 7.63 1.85
CA LEU A 48 3.16 6.38 1.21
C LEU A 48 3.37 5.18 2.13
N PHE A 49 4.51 5.13 2.84
CA PHE A 49 4.79 4.09 3.83
C PHE A 49 3.71 4.04 4.91
N LEU A 50 3.40 5.17 5.55
CA LEU A 50 2.37 5.22 6.58
C LEU A 50 0.98 4.86 6.04
N GLN A 51 0.65 5.31 4.83
CA GLN A 51 -0.59 4.92 4.15
C GLN A 51 -0.67 3.39 4.00
N CYS A 52 0.39 2.76 3.51
CA CYS A 52 0.45 1.31 3.34
C CYS A 52 0.38 0.55 4.67
N CYS A 53 1.04 1.04 5.73
CA CYS A 53 0.94 0.46 7.07
C CYS A 53 -0.51 0.45 7.56
N ASN A 54 -1.23 1.57 7.40
CA ASN A 54 -2.64 1.67 7.76
C ASN A 54 -3.52 0.75 6.91
N ASP A 55 -3.22 0.63 5.62
CA ASP A 55 -4.00 -0.22 4.72
C ASP A 55 -3.84 -1.72 5.08
N VAL A 56 -2.66 -2.13 5.54
CA VAL A 56 -2.40 -3.50 6.02
C VAL A 56 -3.13 -3.76 7.34
N THR A 57 -2.99 -2.87 8.34
CA THR A 57 -3.64 -3.06 9.65
C THR A 57 -5.16 -2.94 9.59
N GLN A 58 -5.70 -2.15 8.66
CA GLN A 58 -7.13 -2.07 8.34
C GLN A 58 -7.58 -3.14 7.34
N GLU A 59 -6.73 -4.11 7.04
CA GLU A 59 -7.11 -5.30 6.26
C GLU A 59 -7.64 -5.01 4.84
N ARG A 60 -7.22 -3.89 4.24
CA ARG A 60 -7.59 -3.54 2.86
C ARG A 60 -7.07 -4.53 1.82
N PHE A 61 -6.03 -5.28 2.19
CA PHE A 61 -5.40 -6.31 1.36
C PHE A 61 -5.77 -7.74 1.78
N ALA A 62 -6.66 -7.92 2.77
CA ALA A 62 -6.91 -9.23 3.40
C ALA A 62 -7.24 -10.40 2.46
N PRO A 63 -7.98 -10.23 1.33
CA PRO A 63 -8.27 -11.34 0.44
C PRO A 63 -7.04 -12.00 -0.20
N GLU A 64 -5.93 -11.26 -0.32
CA GLU A 64 -4.72 -11.72 -1.03
C GLU A 64 -3.45 -11.70 -0.16
N LEU A 65 -3.46 -10.96 0.95
CA LEU A 65 -2.32 -10.82 1.84
C LEU A 65 -2.14 -12.09 2.69
N GLN A 66 -1.14 -12.89 2.32
CA GLN A 66 -0.79 -14.09 3.06
C GLN A 66 -0.34 -13.77 4.49
N PRO A 67 -0.70 -14.59 5.51
CA PRO A 67 -0.31 -14.37 6.91
C PRO A 67 1.19 -14.17 7.11
N GLU A 68 2.01 -14.98 6.43
CA GLU A 68 3.48 -14.86 6.52
C GLU A 68 3.98 -13.51 6.00
N VAL A 69 3.41 -13.03 4.88
CA VAL A 69 3.76 -11.73 4.28
C VAL A 69 3.32 -10.60 5.22
N ALA A 70 2.13 -10.69 5.81
CA ALA A 70 1.67 -9.72 6.81
C ALA A 70 2.60 -9.65 8.03
N LEU A 71 3.08 -10.79 8.55
CA LEU A 71 4.03 -10.84 9.67
C LEU A 71 5.40 -10.26 9.30
N ARG A 72 5.86 -10.49 8.06
CA ARG A 72 7.08 -9.87 7.55
C ARG A 72 6.95 -8.34 7.45
N LEU A 73 5.82 -7.85 6.93
CA LEU A 73 5.50 -6.42 6.89
C LEU A 73 5.41 -5.82 8.30
N ALA A 74 4.74 -6.51 9.22
CA ALA A 74 4.65 -6.10 10.63
C ALA A 74 6.05 -5.96 11.25
N ALA A 75 6.94 -6.94 11.07
CA ALA A 75 8.30 -6.87 11.60
C ALA A 75 9.11 -5.70 11.02
N LEU A 76 8.98 -5.39 9.73
CA LEU A 76 9.61 -4.20 9.12
C LEU A 76 9.05 -2.90 9.70
N HIS A 77 7.74 -2.80 9.89
CA HIS A 77 7.11 -1.64 10.51
C HIS A 77 7.53 -1.48 11.98
N MET A 78 7.57 -2.58 12.76
CA MET A 78 8.08 -2.58 14.14
C MET A 78 9.54 -2.10 14.20
N HIS A 79 10.39 -2.59 13.29
CA HIS A 79 11.80 -2.18 13.20
C HIS A 79 11.93 -0.68 12.91
N GLN A 80 11.24 -0.20 11.87
CA GLN A 80 11.25 1.21 11.51
C GLN A 80 10.75 2.09 12.66
N HIS A 81 9.62 1.72 13.28
CA HIS A 81 8.98 2.47 14.35
C HIS A 81 9.82 2.52 15.61
N ALA A 82 10.47 1.41 15.98
CA ALA A 82 11.38 1.34 17.12
C ALA A 82 12.56 2.30 16.95
N LEU A 83 13.19 2.33 15.77
CA LEU A 83 14.28 3.26 15.49
C LEU A 83 13.83 4.71 15.48
N ALA A 84 12.63 5.00 14.95
CA ALA A 84 12.06 6.35 14.98
C ALA A 84 11.76 6.84 16.41
N ASN A 85 11.55 5.93 17.35
CA ASN A 85 11.30 6.21 18.77
C ASN A 85 12.53 5.92 19.65
N ASN A 86 13.75 6.03 19.10
CA ASN A 86 15.02 5.94 19.83
C ASN A 86 15.29 4.60 20.55
N ILE A 87 14.63 3.51 20.14
CA ILE A 87 15.00 2.16 20.61
C ILE A 87 16.22 1.70 19.83
N SER A 88 17.30 1.34 20.54
CA SER A 88 18.50 0.83 19.90
C SER A 88 18.23 -0.51 19.20
N PRO A 89 18.83 -0.77 18.01
CA PRO A 89 18.67 -2.04 17.31
C PRO A 89 18.97 -3.27 18.17
N THR A 90 19.92 -3.17 19.11
CA THR A 90 20.31 -4.23 20.05
C THR A 90 19.24 -4.55 21.10
N LYS A 91 18.34 -3.61 21.40
CA LYS A 91 17.24 -3.77 22.37
C LYS A 91 15.91 -4.11 21.69
N LEU A 92 15.88 -4.14 20.36
CA LEU A 92 14.69 -4.43 19.58
C LEU A 92 14.30 -5.90 19.70
N THR A 93 13.24 -6.15 20.45
CA THR A 93 12.62 -7.47 20.58
C THR A 93 11.10 -7.33 20.49
N VAL A 94 10.40 -8.42 20.17
CA VAL A 94 8.92 -8.43 20.17
C VAL A 94 8.39 -8.02 21.55
N LYS A 95 9.02 -8.49 22.64
CA LYS A 95 8.64 -8.14 24.02
C LYS A 95 8.77 -6.64 24.28
N THR A 96 9.85 -6.01 23.80
CA THR A 96 10.05 -4.56 23.91
C THR A 96 8.94 -3.82 23.16
N VAL A 97 8.72 -4.16 21.90
CA VAL A 97 7.72 -3.48 21.06
C VAL A 97 6.30 -3.64 21.60
N GLU A 98 5.94 -4.86 22.03
CA GLU A 98 4.64 -5.16 22.62
C GLU A 98 4.39 -4.36 23.90
N ARG A 99 5.42 -4.16 24.74
CA ARG A 99 5.33 -3.38 25.97
C ARG A 99 5.23 -1.87 25.71
N GLU A 100 6.05 -1.34 24.81
CA GLU A 100 6.11 0.12 24.58
C GLU A 100 4.98 0.63 23.66
N PHE A 101 4.53 -0.18 22.68
CA PHE A 101 3.68 0.32 21.59
C PHE A 101 2.41 -0.51 21.32
N GLY A 102 2.31 -1.73 21.86
CA GLY A 102 1.26 -2.69 21.50
C GLY A 102 1.50 -3.36 20.14
N LEU A 103 1.02 -4.60 19.95
CA LEU A 103 1.18 -5.33 18.68
C LEU A 103 0.08 -5.02 17.66
N ASP A 104 -1.10 -4.58 18.12
CA ASP A 104 -2.25 -4.15 17.32
C ASP A 104 -1.95 -2.96 16.39
N ARG A 105 -0.93 -2.16 16.73
CA ARG A 105 -0.40 -1.11 15.85
C ARG A 105 0.26 -1.65 14.58
N PHE A 106 0.79 -2.87 14.60
CA PHE A 106 1.65 -3.42 13.55
C PHE A 106 1.04 -4.63 12.85
N VAL A 107 0.22 -5.40 13.55
CA VAL A 107 -0.32 -6.68 13.11
C VAL A 107 -1.83 -6.56 12.87
N PRO A 108 -2.35 -7.02 11.72
CA PRO A 108 -3.79 -7.11 11.47
C PRO A 108 -4.56 -7.86 12.58
N ALA A 109 -5.76 -7.40 12.90
CA ALA A 109 -6.58 -7.95 13.99
C ALA A 109 -6.88 -9.44 13.79
N SER A 110 -7.20 -9.84 12.55
CA SER A 110 -7.43 -11.25 12.20
C SER A 110 -6.28 -12.19 12.55
N LEU A 111 -5.03 -11.71 12.48
CA LEU A 111 -3.86 -12.52 12.85
C LEU A 111 -3.62 -12.55 14.36
N ILE A 112 -3.92 -11.46 15.07
CA ILE A 112 -3.84 -11.42 16.53
C ILE A 112 -4.85 -12.39 17.14
N GLU A 113 -6.06 -12.42 16.60
CA GLU A 113 -7.16 -13.27 17.07
C GLU A 113 -7.03 -14.72 16.56
N GLY A 114 -6.55 -14.89 15.32
CA GLY A 114 -6.46 -16.20 14.67
C GLY A 114 -5.22 -17.03 15.06
N MET A 115 -4.22 -16.46 15.74
CA MET A 115 -2.98 -17.16 16.08
C MET A 115 -2.76 -17.26 17.59
N LYS A 116 -2.19 -18.38 18.05
CA LYS A 116 -1.74 -18.50 19.44
C LYS A 116 -0.68 -17.43 19.73
N ARG A 117 -0.83 -16.69 20.84
CA ARG A 117 0.09 -15.60 21.22
C ARG A 117 1.57 -16.00 21.24
N LYS A 118 1.88 -17.22 21.69
CA LYS A 118 3.26 -17.76 21.68
C LYS A 118 3.81 -17.91 20.26
N GLU A 119 2.98 -18.37 19.33
CA GLU A 119 3.37 -18.56 17.93
C GLU A 119 3.52 -17.24 17.19
N LEU A 120 2.58 -16.31 17.38
CA LEU A 120 2.67 -14.95 16.84
C LEU A 120 3.99 -14.28 17.23
N ARG A 121 4.33 -14.31 18.52
CA ARG A 121 5.60 -13.74 19.02
C ARG A 121 6.83 -14.44 18.45
N ARG A 122 6.78 -15.77 18.28
CA ARG A 122 7.87 -16.54 17.70
C ARG A 122 8.14 -16.13 16.26
N LEU A 123 7.10 -16.01 15.45
CA LEU A 123 7.20 -15.64 14.03
C LEU A 123 7.65 -14.17 13.85
N LEU A 124 7.08 -13.24 14.61
CA LEU A 124 7.55 -11.85 14.60
C LEU A 124 9.02 -11.75 15.02
N GLY A 125 9.43 -12.52 16.04
CA GLY A 125 10.81 -12.58 16.48
C GLY A 125 11.76 -13.11 15.41
N HIS A 126 11.31 -14.13 14.66
CA HIS A 126 12.05 -14.65 13.51
C HIS A 126 12.27 -13.56 12.44
N PHE A 127 11.21 -12.85 12.03
CA PHE A 127 11.33 -11.80 11.02
C PHE A 127 12.14 -10.58 11.47
N LEU A 128 12.06 -10.18 12.75
CA LEU A 128 12.94 -9.14 13.30
C LEU A 128 14.42 -9.55 13.25
N LYS A 129 14.71 -10.83 13.48
CA LYS A 129 16.07 -11.38 13.32
C LYS A 129 16.52 -11.33 11.87
N LEU A 130 15.64 -11.64 10.91
CA LEU A 130 15.95 -11.54 9.48
C LEU A 130 16.22 -10.10 9.06
N ASN A 131 15.46 -9.12 9.55
CA ASN A 131 15.71 -7.70 9.27
C ASN A 131 17.11 -7.26 9.71
N SER A 132 17.60 -7.80 10.82
CA SER A 132 18.95 -7.52 11.31
C SER A 132 20.06 -8.11 10.43
N GLN A 133 19.76 -9.12 9.61
CA GLN A 133 20.70 -9.81 8.73
C GLN A 133 20.67 -9.28 7.29
N MET A 134 19.66 -8.49 6.90
CA MET A 134 19.50 -7.96 5.55
C MET A 134 20.66 -7.06 5.06
N THR A 135 21.46 -6.53 5.98
CA THR A 135 22.61 -5.67 5.68
C THR A 135 23.86 -6.46 5.29
N GLY A 136 23.84 -7.80 5.39
CA GLY A 136 24.97 -8.68 5.08
C GLY A 136 26.18 -8.49 6.01
N SER A 137 26.03 -7.71 7.08
CA SER A 137 27.10 -7.34 7.99
C SER A 137 26.61 -7.39 9.43
N THR A 138 27.32 -8.12 10.29
CA THR A 138 27.00 -8.26 11.72
C THR A 138 27.03 -6.92 12.47
N THR A 139 27.69 -5.89 11.91
CA THR A 139 27.85 -4.57 12.54
C THR A 139 26.91 -3.50 11.98
N LYS A 140 26.34 -3.69 10.78
CA LYS A 140 25.42 -2.72 10.18
C LYS A 140 23.98 -3.12 10.42
N THR A 141 23.20 -2.22 10.99
CA THR A 141 21.77 -2.45 11.25
C THR A 141 20.93 -1.82 10.15
N LEU A 142 19.81 -2.46 9.79
CA LEU A 142 18.87 -1.93 8.83
C LEU A 142 18.40 -0.52 9.25
N THR A 143 18.58 0.48 8.39
CA THR A 143 18.19 1.86 8.68
C THR A 143 16.68 2.05 8.58
N GLN A 144 16.15 3.15 9.12
CA GLN A 144 14.73 3.51 8.98
C GLN A 144 14.32 3.60 7.51
N LEU A 145 15.14 4.21 6.66
CA LEU A 145 14.87 4.36 5.24
C LEU A 145 14.82 3.01 4.52
N GLN A 146 15.79 2.12 4.80
CA GLN A 146 15.82 0.78 4.22
C GLN A 146 14.61 -0.05 4.64
N ALA A 147 14.17 0.04 5.91
CA ALA A 147 12.97 -0.62 6.37
C ALA A 147 11.72 -0.14 5.62
N LYS A 148 11.57 1.18 5.38
CA LYS A 148 10.47 1.73 4.58
C LYS A 148 10.50 1.24 3.13
N ILE A 149 11.68 1.24 2.50
CA ILE A 149 11.84 0.78 1.11
C ILE A 149 11.49 -0.71 0.99
N HIS A 150 12.04 -1.58 1.85
CA HIS A 150 11.72 -3.01 1.82
C HIS A 150 10.25 -3.30 2.09
N TYR A 151 9.62 -2.54 3.00
CA TYR A 151 8.19 -2.66 3.24
C TYR A 151 7.38 -2.36 1.97
N LEU A 152 7.71 -1.24 1.31
CA LEU A 152 7.04 -0.80 0.10
C LEU A 152 7.31 -1.72 -1.10
N ASP A 153 8.51 -2.31 -1.19
CA ASP A 153 8.83 -3.29 -2.22
C ASP A 153 7.97 -4.56 -2.06
N ILE A 154 7.85 -5.09 -0.84
CA ILE A 154 7.00 -6.27 -0.56
C ILE A 154 5.53 -5.96 -0.91
N ILE A 155 5.00 -4.84 -0.40
CA ILE A 155 3.58 -4.54 -0.61
C ILE A 155 3.25 -4.25 -2.08
N SER A 156 4.22 -3.72 -2.84
CA SER A 156 4.04 -3.48 -4.27
C SER A 156 3.89 -4.76 -5.10
N GLY A 157 4.25 -5.92 -4.54
CA GLY A 157 4.03 -7.21 -5.17
C GLY A 157 2.55 -7.64 -5.19
N LEU A 158 1.71 -7.04 -4.35
CA LEU A 158 0.30 -7.40 -4.22
C LEU A 158 -0.50 -6.94 -5.47
N PRO A 159 -1.38 -7.79 -6.02
CA PRO A 159 -2.20 -7.45 -7.20
C PRO A 159 -3.05 -6.18 -7.02
N SER A 160 -3.58 -5.95 -5.82
CA SER A 160 -4.42 -4.77 -5.55
C SER A 160 -3.63 -3.50 -5.21
N TYR A 161 -2.31 -3.55 -5.12
CA TYR A 161 -1.48 -2.39 -4.79
C TYR A 161 -1.60 -1.29 -5.86
N GLY A 162 -2.17 -0.14 -5.46
CA GLY A 162 -2.47 0.97 -6.36
C GLY A 162 -3.54 0.65 -7.41
N ALA A 163 -4.20 -0.51 -7.32
CA ALA A 163 -5.22 -0.92 -8.26
C ALA A 163 -6.61 -0.38 -7.88
N LYS A 164 -7.46 -0.18 -8.90
CA LYS A 164 -8.88 0.11 -8.75
C LYS A 164 -9.67 -0.75 -9.72
N CYS A 165 -10.71 -1.40 -9.18
CA CYS A 165 -11.65 -2.19 -9.95
C CYS A 165 -12.94 -1.39 -10.13
N PHE A 166 -13.47 -1.36 -11.36
CA PHE A 166 -14.74 -0.73 -11.70
C PHE A 166 -15.63 -1.75 -12.38
N SER A 167 -16.72 -2.13 -11.73
CA SER A 167 -17.74 -2.98 -12.35
C SER A 167 -18.36 -2.24 -13.53
N THR A 168 -18.49 -2.92 -14.66
CA THR A 168 -19.12 -2.39 -15.87
C THR A 168 -20.50 -3.01 -16.08
N ASN A 169 -21.40 -2.26 -16.70
CA ASN A 169 -22.76 -2.71 -16.97
C ASN A 169 -22.75 -3.91 -17.93
N GLN A 170 -23.57 -4.92 -17.61
CA GLN A 170 -23.80 -6.11 -18.42
C GLN A 170 -24.52 -5.73 -19.71
N ARG A 171 -23.79 -5.54 -20.81
CA ARG A 171 -24.43 -5.42 -22.14
C ARG A 171 -24.83 -6.79 -22.72
N ASP A 172 -24.16 -7.86 -22.27
CA ASP A 172 -24.30 -9.22 -22.82
C ASP A 172 -24.52 -10.30 -21.74
N GLY A 173 -25.01 -9.93 -20.55
CA GLY A 173 -25.17 -10.84 -19.40
C GLY A 173 -23.87 -11.30 -18.72
N VAL A 174 -22.70 -10.92 -19.25
CA VAL A 174 -21.39 -11.21 -18.66
C VAL A 174 -20.94 -10.06 -17.75
N GLU A 175 -20.70 -10.36 -16.48
CA GLU A 175 -20.06 -9.41 -15.56
C GLU A 175 -18.60 -9.17 -15.97
N ARG A 176 -18.26 -7.89 -16.13
CA ARG A 176 -16.93 -7.43 -16.53
C ARG A 176 -16.45 -6.38 -15.55
N VAL A 177 -15.22 -6.54 -15.09
CA VAL A 177 -14.55 -5.58 -14.21
C VAL A 177 -13.41 -4.91 -14.97
N LEU A 178 -13.39 -3.58 -15.00
CA LEU A 178 -12.25 -2.80 -15.47
C LEU A 178 -11.25 -2.65 -14.33
N LEU A 179 -10.04 -3.14 -14.54
CA LEU A 179 -8.91 -2.99 -13.64
C LEU A 179 -8.02 -1.85 -14.13
N VAL A 180 -7.84 -0.84 -13.29
CA VAL A 180 -6.84 0.20 -13.47
C VAL A 180 -5.75 -0.05 -12.44
N SER A 181 -4.54 -0.44 -12.86
CA SER A 181 -3.45 -0.65 -11.91
C SER A 181 -2.10 -0.27 -12.50
N PRO A 182 -1.14 0.21 -11.69
CA PRO A 182 0.23 0.52 -12.13
C PRO A 182 0.89 -0.64 -12.90
N ARG A 183 0.63 -1.87 -12.48
CA ARG A 183 1.25 -3.09 -13.01
C ARG A 183 0.58 -3.61 -14.29
N PHE A 184 -0.76 -3.55 -14.33
CA PHE A 184 -1.57 -4.15 -15.40
C PHE A 184 -2.14 -3.11 -16.38
N GLY A 185 -1.86 -1.81 -16.19
CA GLY A 185 -2.42 -0.75 -17.01
C GLY A 185 -3.94 -0.68 -16.87
N LEU A 186 -4.61 -0.45 -18.00
CA LEU A 186 -6.04 -0.74 -18.14
C LEU A 186 -6.22 -2.18 -18.63
N SER A 187 -6.92 -2.97 -17.84
CA SER A 187 -7.21 -4.38 -18.12
C SER A 187 -8.68 -4.71 -17.85
N GLN A 188 -9.19 -5.79 -18.45
CA GLN A 188 -10.55 -6.28 -18.21
C GLN A 188 -10.50 -7.69 -17.59
N ILE A 189 -11.32 -7.91 -16.57
CA ILE A 189 -11.50 -9.20 -15.90
C ILE A 189 -12.91 -9.69 -16.22
N ALA A 190 -13.03 -10.91 -16.74
CA ALA A 190 -14.31 -11.56 -17.05
C ALA A 190 -14.69 -12.54 -15.94
N GLY A 191 -15.94 -12.50 -15.46
CA GLY A 191 -16.37 -13.19 -14.22
C GLY A 191 -16.33 -14.73 -14.19
N VAL A 192 -15.91 -15.42 -15.26
CA VAL A 192 -16.00 -16.90 -15.31
C VAL A 192 -14.77 -17.59 -14.73
N ARG A 193 -13.62 -16.91 -14.67
CA ARG A 193 -12.40 -17.32 -13.96
C ARG A 193 -11.71 -16.02 -13.57
N ASN A 194 -11.05 -15.92 -12.40
CA ASN A 194 -10.20 -14.79 -12.01
C ASN A 194 -8.94 -14.67 -12.93
N THR A 195 -9.13 -14.73 -14.24
CA THR A 195 -8.11 -14.63 -15.28
C THR A 195 -8.21 -13.23 -15.86
N VAL A 196 -7.14 -12.47 -15.71
CA VAL A 196 -6.98 -11.18 -16.39
C VAL A 196 -6.84 -11.48 -17.88
N VAL A 197 -7.87 -11.17 -18.66
CA VAL A 197 -7.81 -11.34 -20.11
C VAL A 197 -7.16 -10.06 -20.66
N SER A 198 -5.91 -10.19 -21.10
CA SER A 198 -5.10 -9.12 -21.68
C SER A 198 -5.53 -8.81 -23.12
N SER A 199 -6.82 -8.55 -23.36
CA SER A 199 -7.32 -8.08 -24.65
C SER A 199 -7.13 -6.57 -24.73
N GLY A 200 -5.95 -6.13 -25.20
CA GLY A 200 -5.62 -4.72 -25.44
C GLY A 200 -4.98 -4.02 -24.24
N ARG A 201 -3.68 -4.28 -24.01
CA ARG A 201 -2.89 -3.48 -23.06
C ARG A 201 -2.79 -2.04 -23.54
N ILE A 202 -3.50 -1.13 -22.87
CA ILE A 202 -3.17 0.29 -22.95
C ILE A 202 -2.25 0.60 -21.77
N ASN A 203 -0.96 0.74 -22.07
CA ASN A 203 0.05 1.14 -21.08
C ASN A 203 -0.18 2.60 -20.67
N PHE A 204 0.12 3.00 -19.43
CA PHE A 204 -0.11 4.39 -18.98
C PHE A 204 0.56 5.49 -19.84
N PRO A 205 1.73 5.29 -20.45
CA PRO A 205 2.26 6.24 -21.43
C PRO A 205 1.32 6.44 -22.62
N ALA A 206 0.70 5.36 -23.11
CA ALA A 206 -0.31 5.39 -24.17
C ALA A 206 -1.65 5.96 -23.69
N LEU A 207 -1.98 5.78 -22.40
CA LEU A 207 -3.15 6.41 -21.79
C LEU A 207 -2.99 7.92 -21.60
N ASN A 208 -1.78 8.42 -21.32
CA ASN A 208 -1.50 9.85 -21.35
C ASN A 208 -1.69 10.43 -22.75
N LEU A 209 -1.37 9.68 -23.81
CA LEU A 209 -1.66 10.10 -25.18
C LEU A 209 -3.17 10.11 -25.46
N ILE A 210 -3.93 9.12 -24.97
CA ILE A 210 -5.38 9.03 -25.16
C ILE A 210 -6.15 10.03 -24.27
N MET A 211 -5.74 10.27 -23.02
CA MET A 211 -6.34 11.27 -22.15
C MET A 211 -6.05 12.70 -22.63
N ASN A 212 -4.84 12.96 -23.16
CA ASN A 212 -4.57 14.22 -23.85
C ASN A 212 -5.37 14.35 -25.16
N ALA A 213 -5.61 13.25 -25.89
CA ALA A 213 -6.34 13.28 -27.15
C ALA A 213 -7.89 13.25 -27.02
N LYS A 214 -8.45 12.81 -25.88
CA LYS A 214 -9.92 12.61 -25.74
C LYS A 214 -10.58 13.26 -24.52
N ILE A 215 -9.84 13.78 -23.55
CA ILE A 215 -10.44 14.45 -22.36
C ILE A 215 -10.29 15.99 -22.42
N PHE A 216 -9.48 16.52 -23.33
CA PHE A 216 -9.36 17.96 -23.58
C PHE A 216 -9.93 18.53 -24.90
N PRO A 217 -10.82 17.88 -25.68
CA PRO A 217 -11.59 18.61 -26.67
C PRO A 217 -12.85 19.17 -26.00
N LYS A 218 -12.89 20.49 -25.79
CA LYS A 218 -14.01 21.33 -25.26
C LYS A 218 -13.98 21.65 -23.77
N ALA A 219 -13.05 22.51 -23.37
CA ALA A 219 -13.27 23.47 -22.28
C ALA A 219 -12.40 24.71 -22.53
N LEU A 220 -12.68 25.43 -23.62
CA LEU A 220 -12.21 26.79 -23.90
C LEU A 220 -13.11 27.37 -24.99
N THR A 221 -14.22 27.94 -24.53
CA THR A 221 -14.82 29.18 -25.05
C THR A 221 -14.91 30.09 -23.85
#